data_AF-A0A6L2M487-F1
#
_entry.id   AF-A0A6L2M487-F1
#
_cell.length_a   1.000
_cell.length_b   1.000
_cell.length_c   1.000
_cell.angle_alpha   90.00
_cell.angle_beta   90.00
_cell.angle_gamma   90.00
#
_symmetry.space_group_name_H-M   'P 1'
#
loop_
_entity.id
_entity.type
_entity.pdbx_description
1 polymer ?
#
loop_
_entity_poly.entity_id
_entity_poly.type
_entity_poly.pdbx_seq_one_letter_code
_entity_poly.pdbx_strand_id
1 'polypeptide(L)'
;MFKHKEAIISHLSWASLFLGFHTLGLYVHNAVMLTFGTPEKQILIEPIFSQWIQSAHDKSSYGFDILLSSTNDLAFNAGRRFWLLGWLNAINENINSLFLTIGPGDFLVHHAIDLGLHTTTLILVKGVLDARGSKLMPDKKDFGYSFPCDGL
;
A
#
# COMPACT_ATOMS: atom_id res chain seq x y z
N MET A 1 19.71 -15.88 1.08
CA MET A 1 19.38 -14.59 1.71
C MET A 1 20.64 -13.79 2.10
N PHE A 2 21.41 -14.19 3.12
CA PHE A 2 22.56 -13.39 3.61
C PHE A 2 23.65 -13.11 2.57
N LYS A 3 23.93 -14.04 1.64
CA LYS A 3 24.92 -13.85 0.55
C LYS A 3 24.56 -12.71 -0.42
N HIS A 4 23.29 -12.31 -0.49
CA HIS A 4 22.80 -11.24 -1.35
C HIS A 4 22.11 -10.13 -0.54
N LYS A 5 22.47 -9.94 0.73
CA LYS A 5 21.83 -8.97 1.62
C LYS A 5 21.86 -7.54 1.08
N GLU A 6 22.94 -7.16 0.41
CA GLU A 6 23.10 -5.83 -0.16
C GLU A 6 22.05 -5.54 -1.24
N ALA A 7 21.70 -6.55 -2.06
CA ALA A 7 20.68 -6.40 -3.09
C ALA A 7 19.27 -6.24 -2.48
N ILE A 8 18.95 -6.98 -1.41
CA ILE A 8 17.66 -6.85 -0.72
C ILE A 8 17.53 -5.45 -0.10
N ILE A 9 18.57 -5.01 0.62
CA ILE A 9 18.61 -3.69 1.27
C ILE A 9 18.53 -2.58 0.21
N SER A 10 19.22 -2.70 -0.92
CA SER A 10 19.19 -1.67 -1.96
C SER A 10 17.83 -1.54 -2.65
N HIS A 11 17.12 -2.64 -2.90
CA HIS A 11 15.77 -2.59 -3.48
C HIS A 11 14.74 -2.02 -2.50
N LEU A 12 14.81 -2.39 -1.22
CA LEU A 12 13.97 -1.78 -0.18
C LEU A 12 14.25 -0.27 -0.05
N SER A 13 15.53 0.12 -0.09
CA SER A 13 15.94 1.53 -0.11
C SER A 13 15.37 2.27 -1.32
N TRP A 14 15.45 1.67 -2.51
CA TRP A 14 14.88 2.25 -3.73
C TRP A 14 13.36 2.41 -3.60
N ALA A 15 12.63 1.39 -3.14
CA ALA A 15 11.19 1.46 -2.97
C ALA A 15 10.78 2.56 -1.98
N SER A 16 11.44 2.65 -0.82
CA SER A 16 11.21 3.72 0.16
C SER A 16 11.45 5.12 -0.44
N LEU A 17 12.55 5.31 -1.17
CA LEU A 17 12.85 6.60 -1.80
C LEU A 17 11.84 6.93 -2.90
N PHE A 18 11.50 5.95 -3.75
CA PHE A 18 10.51 6.11 -4.81
C PHE A 18 9.16 6.52 -4.24
N LEU A 19 8.62 5.77 -3.28
CA LEU A 19 7.36 6.08 -2.63
C LEU A 19 7.41 7.44 -1.93
N GLY A 20 8.52 7.76 -1.26
CA GLY A 20 8.71 9.02 -0.55
C GLY A 20 8.64 10.23 -1.46
N PHE A 21 9.43 10.22 -2.55
CA PHE A 21 9.45 11.33 -3.50
C PHE A 21 8.10 11.56 -4.17
N HIS A 22 7.45 10.50 -4.66
CA HIS A 22 6.21 10.64 -5.42
C HIS A 22 5.01 10.97 -4.53
N THR A 23 4.87 10.31 -3.38
CA THR A 23 3.75 10.55 -2.46
C THR A 23 3.81 11.97 -1.89
N LEU A 24 4.96 12.36 -1.33
CA LEU A 24 5.13 13.71 -0.79
C LEU A 24 5.04 14.76 -1.90
N GLY A 25 5.63 14.49 -3.06
CA GLY A 25 5.57 15.38 -4.22
C GLY A 25 4.14 15.68 -4.66
N LEU A 26 3.27 14.66 -4.73
CA LEU A 26 1.85 14.85 -5.06
C LEU A 26 1.10 15.61 -3.97
N TYR A 27 1.34 15.33 -2.69
CA TYR A 27 0.73 16.09 -1.59
C TYR A 27 1.10 17.58 -1.66
N VAL A 28 2.38 17.89 -1.85
CA VAL A 28 2.87 19.28 -1.95
C VAL A 28 2.32 19.94 -3.20
N HIS A 29 2.35 19.27 -4.37
CA HIS A 29 1.76 19.79 -5.61
C HIS A 29 0.29 20.17 -5.41
N ASN A 30 -0.52 19.25 -4.88
CA ASN A 30 -1.95 19.48 -4.67
C ASN A 30 -2.20 20.62 -3.67
N ALA A 31 -1.41 20.71 -2.60
CA ALA A 31 -1.49 21.80 -1.64
C ALA A 31 -1.18 23.16 -2.28
N VAL A 32 -0.17 23.24 -3.15
CA VAL A 32 0.17 24.47 -3.88
C VAL A 32 -0.94 24.85 -4.86
N MET A 33 -1.51 23.89 -5.61
CA MET A 33 -2.62 24.16 -6.54
C MET A 33 -3.88 24.67 -5.83
N LEU A 34 -4.19 24.11 -4.65
CA LEU A 34 -5.24 24.61 -3.77
C LEU A 34 -4.98 26.04 -3.30
N THR A 35 -3.75 26.30 -2.85
CA THR A 35 -3.35 27.61 -2.33
C THR A 35 -3.42 28.70 -3.41
N PHE A 36 -3.12 28.36 -4.66
CA PHE A 36 -3.26 29.26 -5.80
C PHE A 36 -4.69 29.40 -6.34
N GLY A 37 -5.67 28.76 -5.72
CA GLY A 37 -7.08 28.86 -6.14
C GLY A 37 -7.38 28.15 -7.46
N THR A 38 -6.52 27.21 -7.88
CA THR A 38 -6.68 26.40 -9.09
C THR A 38 -6.82 24.91 -8.75
N PRO A 39 -7.89 24.50 -8.03
CA PRO A 39 -8.08 23.13 -7.59
C PRO A 39 -8.19 22.12 -8.75
N GLU A 40 -8.62 22.55 -9.93
CA GLU A 40 -8.71 21.74 -11.15
C GLU A 40 -7.35 21.28 -11.68
N LYS A 41 -6.25 21.90 -11.22
CA LYS A 41 -4.87 21.53 -11.59
C LYS A 41 -4.24 20.52 -10.63
N GLN A 42 -4.98 20.07 -9.61
CA GLN A 42 -4.54 18.96 -8.78
C GLN A 42 -4.39 17.69 -9.60
N ILE A 43 -3.45 16.84 -9.17
CA ILE A 43 -3.28 15.51 -9.71
C ILE A 43 -4.04 14.56 -8.78
N LEU A 44 -5.20 14.11 -9.25
CA LEU A 44 -6.11 13.21 -8.55
C LEU A 44 -6.13 11.87 -9.28
N ILE A 45 -5.46 10.88 -8.71
CA ILE A 45 -5.33 9.54 -9.30
C ILE A 45 -6.39 8.64 -8.68
N GLU A 46 -7.27 8.07 -9.50
CA GLU A 46 -8.27 7.10 -9.06
C GLU A 46 -7.62 5.75 -8.70
N PRO A 47 -7.97 5.13 -7.56
CA PRO A 47 -7.46 3.82 -7.15
C PRO A 47 -8.17 2.69 -7.92
N ILE A 48 -8.02 2.67 -9.25
CA ILE A 48 -8.76 1.76 -10.15
C ILE A 48 -8.60 0.28 -9.79
N PHE A 49 -7.45 -0.15 -9.28
CA PHE A 49 -7.22 -1.55 -8.88
C PHE A 49 -8.06 -1.91 -7.66
N SER A 50 -8.14 -1.02 -6.68
CA SER A 50 -8.96 -1.23 -5.49
C SER A 50 -10.46 -1.14 -5.84
N GLN A 51 -10.86 -0.20 -6.70
CA GLN A 51 -12.24 -0.08 -7.18
C GLN A 51 -12.66 -1.33 -7.98
N TRP A 52 -11.75 -1.86 -8.80
CA TRP A 52 -11.95 -3.12 -9.52
C TRP A 52 -12.16 -4.29 -8.57
N ILE A 53 -11.39 -4.39 -7.48
CA ILE A 53 -11.60 -5.41 -6.44
C ILE A 53 -12.97 -5.23 -5.76
N GLN A 54 -13.37 -3.99 -5.46
CA GLN A 54 -14.69 -3.73 -4.88
C GLN A 54 -15.82 -4.17 -5.84
N SER A 55 -15.71 -3.88 -7.13
CA SER A 55 -16.69 -4.33 -8.12
C SER A 55 -16.65 -5.83 -8.38
N ALA A 56 -15.48 -6.47 -8.33
CA ALA A 56 -15.38 -7.93 -8.38
C ALA A 56 -16.17 -8.60 -7.22
N HIS A 57 -16.37 -7.87 -6.13
CA HIS A 57 -17.21 -8.25 -4.99
C HIS A 57 -18.64 -7.69 -5.01
N ASP A 58 -19.13 -7.16 -6.13
CA ASP A 58 -20.48 -6.57 -6.30
C ASP A 58 -20.68 -5.14 -5.74
N LYS A 59 -19.61 -4.37 -5.51
CA LYS A 59 -19.80 -2.92 -5.34
C LYS A 59 -20.16 -2.30 -6.69
N SER A 60 -21.47 -2.13 -6.92
CA SER A 60 -22.04 -1.73 -8.21
C SER A 60 -21.73 -0.28 -8.62
N SER A 61 -21.33 0.58 -7.66
CA SER A 61 -21.13 2.02 -7.87
C SER A 61 -20.04 2.39 -8.88
N TYR A 62 -19.06 1.51 -9.15
CA TYR A 62 -17.97 1.80 -10.10
C TYR A 62 -18.21 1.26 -11.52
N GLY A 63 -19.20 0.39 -11.72
CA GLY A 63 -19.65 -0.02 -13.06
C GLY A 63 -18.70 -0.91 -13.87
N PHE A 64 -17.79 -1.66 -13.25
CA PHE A 64 -16.87 -2.57 -13.99
C PHE A 64 -17.53 -3.84 -14.56
N ASP A 65 -18.72 -4.24 -14.09
CA ASP A 65 -19.50 -5.42 -14.54
C ASP A 65 -18.64 -6.69 -14.72
N ILE A 66 -17.98 -7.11 -13.63
CA ILE A 66 -17.07 -8.25 -13.58
C ILE A 66 -17.32 -9.14 -12.36
N LEU A 67 -17.14 -10.46 -12.52
CA LEU A 67 -17.28 -11.47 -11.46
C LEU A 67 -18.63 -11.32 -10.75
N LEU A 68 -18.65 -11.04 -9.43
CA LEU A 68 -19.89 -10.98 -8.65
C LEU A 68 -20.75 -9.76 -8.99
N SER A 69 -20.20 -8.70 -9.61
CA SER A 69 -21.04 -7.61 -10.12
C SER A 69 -21.79 -7.94 -11.41
N SER A 70 -21.42 -9.04 -12.09
CA SER A 70 -22.07 -9.46 -13.33
C SER A 70 -22.98 -10.66 -13.09
N THR A 71 -24.29 -10.46 -13.30
CA THR A 71 -25.30 -11.50 -13.06
C THR A 71 -25.16 -12.73 -13.96
N ASN A 72 -24.46 -12.58 -15.09
CA ASN A 72 -24.19 -13.64 -16.07
C ASN A 72 -22.91 -14.42 -15.78
N ASP A 73 -22.06 -13.97 -14.85
CA ASP A 73 -20.79 -14.62 -14.55
C ASP A 73 -20.99 -15.95 -13.80
N LEU A 74 -20.05 -16.88 -13.99
CA LEU A 74 -20.05 -18.18 -13.33
C LEU A 74 -19.94 -18.03 -11.80
N ALA A 75 -19.15 -17.07 -11.31
CA ALA A 75 -18.97 -16.79 -9.89
C ALA A 75 -20.29 -16.37 -9.24
N PHE A 76 -21.03 -15.48 -9.91
CA PHE A 76 -22.35 -15.04 -9.45
C PHE A 76 -23.35 -16.20 -9.39
N ASN A 77 -23.42 -16.99 -10.46
CA ASN A 77 -24.36 -18.12 -10.55
C ASN A 77 -24.06 -19.21 -9.52
N ALA A 78 -22.79 -19.49 -9.24
CA ALA A 78 -22.37 -20.48 -8.24
C ALA A 78 -22.75 -20.05 -6.81
N GLY A 79 -22.59 -18.77 -6.47
CA GLY A 79 -22.84 -18.26 -5.11
C GLY A 79 -24.31 -17.95 -4.78
N ARG A 80 -25.16 -17.81 -5.79
CA ARG A 80 -26.54 -17.26 -5.68
C ARG A 80 -27.43 -17.94 -4.65
N ARG A 81 -27.25 -19.24 -4.38
CA ARG A 81 -28.19 -20.06 -3.59
C ARG A 81 -28.07 -19.95 -2.07
N PHE A 82 -26.98 -19.41 -1.54
CA PHE A 82 -26.74 -19.40 -0.09
C PHE A 82 -26.33 -18.02 0.43
N TRP A 83 -25.05 -17.68 0.38
CA TRP A 83 -24.52 -16.48 1.03
C TRP A 83 -24.66 -15.21 0.18
N LEU A 84 -24.69 -15.37 -1.16
CA LEU A 84 -24.48 -14.25 -2.06
C LEU A 84 -25.56 -13.17 -1.91
N LEU A 85 -26.85 -13.52 -1.82
CA LEU A 85 -27.91 -12.51 -1.70
C LEU A 85 -27.73 -11.59 -0.49
N GLY A 86 -27.35 -12.15 0.67
CA GLY A 86 -27.04 -11.34 1.86
C GLY A 86 -25.81 -10.46 1.68
N TRP A 87 -24.79 -10.98 0.99
CA TRP A 87 -23.58 -10.23 0.65
C TRP A 87 -23.86 -9.04 -0.29
N LEU A 88 -24.60 -9.25 -1.39
CA LEU A 88 -24.92 -8.19 -2.37
C LEU A 88 -25.69 -7.05 -1.70
N ASN A 89 -26.63 -7.39 -0.80
CA ASN A 89 -27.35 -6.39 -0.02
C ASN A 89 -26.39 -5.61 0.88
N ALA A 90 -25.57 -6.30 1.68
CA ALA A 90 -24.68 -5.66 2.63
C ALA A 90 -23.61 -4.78 1.95
N ILE A 91 -23.00 -5.20 0.84
CA ILE A 91 -21.91 -4.44 0.21
C ILE A 91 -22.41 -3.17 -0.50
N ASN A 92 -23.66 -3.15 -0.97
CA ASN A 92 -24.28 -2.00 -1.62
C ASN A 92 -25.03 -1.07 -0.65
N GLU A 93 -25.11 -1.42 0.64
CA GLU A 93 -25.64 -0.55 1.68
C GLU A 93 -24.64 0.55 2.06
N ASN A 94 -25.04 1.83 1.93
CA ASN A 94 -24.19 2.98 2.27
C ASN A 94 -24.17 3.33 3.77
N ILE A 95 -24.78 2.52 4.62
CA ILE A 95 -24.90 2.77 6.07
C ILE A 95 -23.89 1.98 6.91
N ASN A 96 -23.17 1.05 6.30
CA ASN A 96 -22.17 0.22 6.97
C ASN A 96 -20.76 0.56 6.48
N SER A 97 -19.75 -0.12 7.05
CA SER A 97 -18.33 0.05 6.69
C SER A 97 -17.82 -1.01 5.72
N LEU A 98 -18.69 -1.84 5.16
CA LEU A 98 -18.32 -2.92 4.24
C LEU A 98 -17.96 -2.32 2.88
N PHE A 99 -16.68 -2.37 2.52
CA PHE A 99 -16.16 -1.80 1.27
C PHE A 99 -16.66 -0.37 1.04
N LEU A 100 -16.21 0.54 1.92
CA LEU A 100 -16.43 1.98 1.75
C LEU A 100 -15.97 2.43 0.37
N THR A 101 -16.70 3.41 -0.19
CA THR A 101 -16.31 4.03 -1.45
C THR A 101 -14.96 4.69 -1.31
N ILE A 102 -14.06 4.44 -2.25
CA ILE A 102 -12.68 4.94 -2.26
C ILE A 102 -12.45 5.84 -3.46
N GLY A 103 -11.62 6.86 -3.26
CA GLY A 103 -11.26 7.81 -4.29
C GLY A 103 -9.80 8.25 -4.24
N PRO A 104 -9.47 9.39 -4.85
CA PRO A 104 -8.09 9.87 -4.96
C PRO A 104 -7.40 10.16 -3.62
N GLY A 105 -8.16 10.59 -2.61
CA GLY A 105 -7.63 10.77 -1.26
C GLY A 105 -7.16 9.45 -0.65
N ASP A 106 -7.94 8.38 -0.82
CA ASP A 106 -7.60 7.03 -0.37
C ASP A 106 -6.37 6.49 -1.09
N PHE A 107 -6.22 6.78 -2.39
CA PHE A 107 -5.02 6.41 -3.15
C PHE A 107 -3.75 6.99 -2.52
N LEU A 108 -3.75 8.30 -2.22
CA LEU A 108 -2.56 8.97 -1.66
C LEU A 108 -2.23 8.48 -0.25
N VAL A 109 -3.23 8.30 0.63
CA VAL A 109 -2.96 7.82 1.99
C VAL A 109 -2.47 6.36 2.00
N HIS A 110 -2.97 5.50 1.11
CA HIS A 110 -2.45 4.13 1.00
C HIS A 110 -0.99 4.10 0.53
N HIS A 111 -0.57 5.00 -0.37
CA HIS A 111 0.85 5.11 -0.74
C HIS A 111 1.71 5.67 0.40
N ALA A 112 1.16 6.55 1.25
CA ALA A 112 1.84 6.99 2.47
C ALA A 112 2.00 5.85 3.51
N ILE A 113 0.97 5.01 3.65
CA ILE A 113 1.05 3.79 4.46
C ILE A 113 2.11 2.84 3.89
N ASP A 114 2.12 2.64 2.58
CA ASP A 114 3.08 1.77 1.90
C ASP A 114 4.52 2.26 2.07
N LEU A 115 4.74 3.57 1.98
CA LEU A 115 6.02 4.21 2.31
C LEU A 115 6.46 3.88 3.75
N GLY A 116 5.54 4.01 4.71
CA GLY A 116 5.79 3.69 6.10
C GLY A 116 6.19 2.22 6.28
N LEU A 117 5.41 1.30 5.71
CA LEU A 117 5.66 -0.14 5.77
C LEU A 117 7.01 -0.51 5.14
N HIS A 118 7.32 0.00 3.94
CA HIS A 118 8.59 -0.27 3.27
C HIS A 118 9.78 0.29 4.04
N THR A 119 9.67 1.50 4.60
CA THR A 119 10.76 2.15 5.35
C THR A 119 11.01 1.46 6.69
N THR A 120 9.95 1.11 7.43
CA THR A 120 10.08 0.32 8.66
C THR A 120 10.67 -1.06 8.37
N THR A 121 10.22 -1.71 7.29
CA THR A 121 10.78 -2.99 6.84
C THR A 121 12.26 -2.86 6.49
N LEU A 122 12.66 -1.82 5.74
CA LEU A 122 14.06 -1.53 5.42
C LEU A 122 14.92 -1.41 6.69
N ILE A 123 14.47 -0.64 7.68
CA ILE A 123 15.20 -0.43 8.94
C ILE A 123 15.40 -1.75 9.68
N LEU A 124 14.31 -2.52 9.87
CA LEU A 124 14.36 -3.79 10.59
C LEU A 124 15.18 -4.85 9.85
N VAL A 125 14.95 -5.01 8.54
CA VAL A 125 15.64 -6.00 7.71
C VAL A 125 17.13 -5.69 7.61
N LYS A 126 17.51 -4.43 7.39
CA LYS A 126 18.93 -4.02 7.39
C LYS A 126 19.57 -4.34 8.75
N GLY A 127 18.89 -3.99 9.85
CA GLY A 127 19.36 -4.30 11.20
C GLY A 127 19.65 -5.79 11.40
N VAL A 128 18.75 -6.67 10.97
CA VAL A 128 18.92 -8.14 11.06
C VAL A 128 20.04 -8.64 10.14
N LEU A 129 20.11 -8.15 8.90
CA LEU A 129 21.08 -8.64 7.91
C LEU A 129 22.52 -8.18 8.19
N ASP A 130 22.69 -7.04 8.88
CA ASP A 130 23.99 -6.50 9.29
C ASP A 130 24.35 -6.82 10.76
N ALA A 131 23.49 -7.53 11.50
CA ALA A 131 23.69 -7.82 12.92
C ALA A 131 24.97 -8.62 13.21
N ARG A 132 25.35 -9.56 12.33
CA ARG A 132 26.57 -10.37 12.52
C ARG A 132 27.86 -9.68 12.07
N GLY A 133 27.74 -8.58 11.34
CA GLY A 133 28.87 -7.87 10.74
C GLY A 133 28.46 -7.08 9.50
N SER A 134 29.05 -5.89 9.37
CA SER A 134 28.96 -5.04 8.18
C SER A 134 30.38 -4.73 7.66
N LYS A 135 30.50 -4.01 6.53
CA LYS A 135 31.81 -3.52 6.07
C LYS A 135 32.48 -2.57 7.08
N LEU A 136 31.68 -1.83 7.86
CA LEU A 136 32.17 -0.88 8.85
C LEU A 136 32.66 -1.58 10.14
N MET A 137 31.95 -2.62 10.59
CA MET A 137 32.28 -3.38 11.80
C MET A 137 32.09 -4.88 11.49
N PRO A 138 33.12 -5.56 10.96
CA PRO A 138 33.02 -6.95 10.48
C PRO A 138 32.78 -7.97 11.60
N ASP A 139 33.22 -7.66 12.81
CA ASP A 139 33.23 -8.47 14.02
C ASP A 139 32.06 -8.15 14.98
N LYS A 140 31.03 -7.44 14.50
CA LYS A 140 29.84 -7.05 15.29
C LYS A 140 29.19 -8.19 16.09
N LYS A 141 29.22 -9.42 15.55
CA LYS A 141 28.72 -10.62 16.23
C LYS A 141 29.35 -10.85 17.62
N ASP A 142 30.56 -10.35 17.86
CA ASP A 142 31.35 -10.61 19.06
C ASP A 142 30.95 -9.69 20.23
N PHE A 143 30.15 -8.65 19.95
CA PHE A 143 29.69 -7.64 20.93
C PHE A 143 28.25 -7.88 21.42
N GLY A 144 27.52 -8.82 20.82
CA GLY A 144 26.13 -9.12 21.16
C GLY A 144 25.10 -8.19 20.48
N TYR A 145 23.84 -8.28 20.92
CA TYR A 145 22.72 -7.58 20.28
C TYR A 145 22.65 -6.09 20.65
N SER A 146 23.00 -5.73 21.88
CA SER A 146 22.92 -4.36 22.39
C SER A 146 24.27 -3.97 22.99
N PHE A 147 24.93 -3.01 22.34
CA PHE A 147 26.19 -2.40 22.74
C PHE A 147 26.16 -0.93 22.31
N PRO A 148 26.86 -0.01 23.00
CA PRO A 148 26.76 1.42 22.72
C PRO A 148 27.33 1.79 21.33
N CYS A 149 28.56 1.38 21.06
CA CYS A 149 29.30 1.59 19.82
C CYS A 149 30.58 0.73 19.84
N ASP A 150 31.32 0.67 18.73
CA ASP A 150 32.63 -0.04 18.60
C ASP A 150 33.82 0.82 19.08
N GLY A 151 33.60 1.67 20.09
CA GLY A 151 34.59 2.58 20.70
C GLY A 151 35.03 3.76 19.81
N LEU A 152 35.68 4.83 20.29
CA LEU A 152 35.79 5.46 21.62
C LEU A 152 35.39 6.93 21.41
#